data_AF-A0A0F9RYF0-F1
#
_entry.id   AF-A0A0F9RYF0-F1
#
_cell.length_a   1.000
_cell.length_b   1.000
_cell.length_c   1.000
_cell.angle_alpha   90.00
_cell.angle_beta   90.00
_cell.angle_gamma   90.00
#
_symmetry.space_group_name_H-M   'P 1'
#
loop_
_entity.id
_entity.type
_entity.pdbx_description
1 polymer ?
#
loop_
_entity_poly.entity_id
_entity_poly.type
_entity_poly.pdbx_seq_one_letter_code
_entity_poly.pdbx_strand_id
1 'polypeptide(L)'
;MTLDLIIVGKPICFLEELGFSEDEDTIVYEDDERFLPRILVKQGLFKSTSTIKQINKQRLEQDQVTIPCIPYKIPSTDPDQNLWRTVERKELTPFKIGRRVFWLLVGELK
;
A
#
# COMPACT_ATOMS: atom_id res chain seq x y z
N MET A 1 6.40 3.37 15.47
CA MET A 1 6.36 3.38 13.99
C MET A 1 4.92 3.08 13.64
N THR A 2 4.24 3.95 12.91
CA THR A 2 2.83 3.71 12.54
C THR A 2 2.83 2.81 11.31
N LEU A 3 2.18 1.65 11.44
CA LEU A 3 1.92 0.72 10.37
C LEU A 3 0.46 0.91 9.98
N ASP A 4 0.25 1.39 8.76
CA ASP A 4 -1.08 1.63 8.22
C ASP A 4 -1.42 0.45 7.29
N LEU A 5 -2.40 -0.37 7.66
CA LEU A 5 -2.87 -1.48 6.82
C LEU A 5 -4.02 -0.99 5.93
N ILE A 6 -3.84 -1.08 4.63
CA ILE A 6 -4.85 -0.72 3.63
C ILE A 6 -5.36 -2.02 3.00
N ILE A 7 -6.65 -2.29 3.18
CA ILE A 7 -7.33 -3.45 2.64
C ILE A 7 -8.21 -2.99 1.49
N VAL A 8 -7.99 -3.53 0.30
CA VAL A 8 -8.80 -3.28 -0.90
C VAL A 8 -9.55 -4.55 -1.27
N GLY A 9 -10.88 -4.48 -1.28
CA GLY A 9 -11.75 -5.63 -1.50
C GLY A 9 -11.82 -6.56 -0.29
N LYS A 10 -12.20 -7.83 -0.51
CA LYS A 10 -12.42 -8.80 0.58
C LYS A 10 -11.19 -9.67 0.83
N PRO A 11 -10.54 -9.60 2.02
CA PRO A 11 -9.41 -10.47 2.35
C PRO A 11 -9.69 -11.95 2.09
N ILE A 12 -8.66 -12.67 1.65
CA ILE A 12 -8.75 -14.11 1.34
C ILE A 12 -8.60 -14.95 2.62
N CYS A 13 -8.00 -14.37 3.67
CA CYS A 13 -7.77 -14.99 4.96
C CYS A 13 -7.99 -13.96 6.08
N PHE A 14 -7.93 -14.43 7.33
CA PHE A 14 -8.01 -13.54 8.49
C PHE A 14 -6.73 -12.71 8.63
N LEU A 15 -6.83 -11.51 9.18
CA LEU A 15 -5.69 -10.59 9.28
C LEU A 15 -4.65 -11.07 10.30
N GLU A 16 -5.13 -11.74 11.34
CA GLU A 16 -4.34 -12.37 12.39
C GLU A 16 -3.46 -13.49 11.83
N GLU A 17 -3.95 -14.22 10.83
CA GLU A 17 -3.18 -15.27 10.13
C GLU A 17 -2.05 -14.68 9.27
N LEU A 18 -2.17 -13.42 8.87
CA LEU A 18 -1.12 -12.65 8.20
C LEU A 18 -0.16 -11.96 9.18
N GLY A 19 -0.40 -12.10 10.49
CA GLY A 19 0.41 -11.51 11.54
C GLY A 19 0.06 -10.05 11.87
N PHE A 20 -1.08 -9.54 11.37
CA PHE A 20 -1.58 -8.22 11.75
C PHE A 20 -2.36 -8.31 13.06
N SER A 21 -2.24 -7.28 13.90
CA SER A 21 -2.88 -7.20 15.22
C SER A 21 -3.96 -6.11 15.25
N GLU A 22 -4.95 -6.22 16.14
CA GLU A 22 -6.04 -5.24 16.29
C GLU A 22 -5.55 -3.81 16.63
N ASP A 23 -4.31 -3.67 17.12
CA ASP A 23 -3.69 -2.37 17.45
C ASP A 23 -3.17 -1.60 16.22
N GLU A 24 -3.21 -2.19 15.02
CA GLU A 24 -2.75 -1.55 13.79
C GLU A 24 -3.87 -0.74 13.11
N ASP A 25 -3.53 0.48 12.67
CA ASP A 25 -4.46 1.37 11.97
C ASP A 25 -4.90 0.71 10.65
N THR A 26 -6.08 0.06 10.68
CA THR A 26 -6.63 -0.71 9.57
C THR A 26 -7.68 0.10 8.82
N ILE A 27 -7.48 0.21 7.51
CA ILE A 27 -8.34 0.95 6.59
C ILE A 27 -8.92 -0.04 5.58
N VAL A 28 -10.22 -0.30 5.69
CA VAL A 28 -10.95 -1.19 4.76
C VAL A 28 -11.60 -0.36 3.65
N TYR A 29 -11.36 -0.77 2.41
CA TYR A 29 -11.88 -0.13 1.21
C TYR A 29 -12.64 -1.14 0.34
N GLU A 30 -13.95 -0.95 0.24
CA GLU A 30 -14.88 -1.87 -0.45
C GLU A 30 -15.46 -1.30 -1.75
N ASP A 31 -14.97 -0.16 -2.22
CA ASP A 31 -15.45 0.52 -3.44
C ASP A 31 -14.75 -0.04 -4.71
N ASP A 32 -15.41 0.10 -5.86
CA ASP A 32 -14.96 -0.42 -7.16
C ASP A 32 -13.76 0.33 -7.74
N GLU A 33 -13.43 1.51 -7.20
CA GLU A 33 -12.32 2.32 -7.70
C GLU A 33 -10.97 1.66 -7.39
N ARG A 34 -10.26 1.28 -8.45
CA ARG A 34 -9.04 0.46 -8.39
C ARG A 34 -7.75 1.26 -8.54
N PHE A 35 -7.83 2.55 -8.83
CA PHE A 35 -6.65 3.37 -9.03
C PHE A 35 -6.05 3.76 -7.66
N LEU A 36 -4.90 3.17 -7.32
CA LEU A 36 -4.29 3.29 -5.98
C LEU A 36 -4.17 4.74 -5.51
N PRO A 37 -3.74 5.72 -6.33
CA PRO A 37 -3.67 7.10 -5.88
C PRO A 37 -5.02 7.69 -5.44
N ARG A 38 -6.13 7.30 -6.08
CA ARG A 38 -7.46 7.76 -5.68
C ARG A 38 -7.94 7.06 -4.42
N ILE A 39 -7.66 5.77 -4.27
CA ILE A 39 -7.93 5.03 -3.02
C ILE A 39 -7.25 5.74 -1.84
N LEU A 40 -5.95 6.00 -1.97
CA LEU A 40 -5.13 6.67 -0.96
C LEU A 40 -5.65 8.08 -0.59
N VAL A 41 -6.18 8.83 -1.56
CA VAL A 41 -6.80 10.15 -1.29
C VAL A 41 -8.17 10.01 -0.64
N LYS A 42 -9.02 9.09 -1.12
CA LYS A 42 -10.35 8.83 -0.54
C LYS A 42 -10.27 8.42 0.93
N GLN A 43 -9.23 7.67 1.30
CA GLN A 43 -8.97 7.27 2.68
C GLN A 43 -8.35 8.37 3.55
N GLY A 44 -8.17 9.59 3.03
CA GLY A 44 -7.62 10.72 3.78
C GLY A 44 -6.12 10.62 4.08
N LEU A 45 -5.42 9.60 3.57
CA LEU A 45 -3.98 9.41 3.76
C LEU A 45 -3.15 10.49 3.04
N PHE A 46 -3.68 11.00 1.92
CA PHE A 46 -3.02 12.03 1.11
C PHE A 46 -4.00 13.12 0.68
N LYS A 47 -3.48 14.35 0.56
CA LYS A 47 -4.28 15.53 0.17
C LYS A 47 -4.74 15.51 -1.28
N SER A 48 -3.97 14.91 -2.19
CA SER A 48 -4.28 14.88 -3.61
C SER A 48 -3.50 13.79 -4.35
N THR A 49 -4.00 13.39 -5.52
CA THR A 49 -3.29 12.45 -6.41
C THR A 49 -2.01 13.06 -6.95
N SER A 50 -1.95 14.38 -7.18
CA SER A 50 -0.72 15.08 -7.58
C SER A 50 0.42 14.90 -6.58
N THR A 51 0.10 14.95 -5.28
CA THR A 51 1.08 14.67 -4.21
C THR A 51 1.64 13.24 -4.34
N ILE A 52 0.78 12.26 -4.61
CA ILE A 52 1.17 10.86 -4.77
C ILE A 52 2.04 10.68 -6.01
N LYS A 53 1.71 11.36 -7.13
CA LYS A 53 2.52 11.34 -8.35
C LYS A 53 3.95 11.82 -8.10
N GLN A 54 4.10 12.92 -7.36
CA GLN A 54 5.41 13.47 -7.01
C GLN A 54 6.20 12.52 -6.10
N ILE A 55 5.56 11.99 -5.06
CA ILE A 55 6.16 11.01 -4.15
C ILE A 55 6.60 9.76 -4.93
N ASN A 56 5.75 9.24 -5.81
CA ASN A 56 6.05 8.07 -6.62
C ASN A 56 7.29 8.29 -7.48
N LYS A 57 7.38 9.43 -8.17
CA LYS A 57 8.54 9.78 -8.98
C LYS A 57 9.83 9.79 -8.13
N GLN A 58 9.81 10.46 -6.98
CA GLN A 58 10.96 10.53 -6.07
C GLN A 58 11.37 9.15 -5.53
N ARG A 59 10.40 8.26 -5.29
CA ARG A 59 10.66 6.89 -4.82
C ARG A 59 11.26 6.01 -5.90
N LEU A 60 10.78 6.10 -7.13
CA LEU A 60 11.28 5.31 -8.25
C LEU A 60 12.70 5.73 -8.69
N GLU A 61 13.13 6.95 -8.36
CA GLU A 61 14.51 7.42 -8.55
C GLU A 61 15.50 6.76 -7.56
N GLN A 62 15.02 6.10 -6.51
CA GLN A 62 15.86 5.35 -5.58
C GLN A 62 16.11 3.94 -6.14
N ASP A 63 17.30 3.38 -5.97
CA ASP A 63 17.56 2.01 -6.44
C ASP A 63 16.73 0.95 -5.68
N GLN A 64 16.56 1.17 -4.37
CA GLN A 64 15.96 0.18 -3.47
C GLN A 64 15.16 0.84 -2.35
N VAL A 65 14.08 0.18 -1.94
CA VAL A 65 13.24 0.52 -0.79
C VAL A 65 13.60 -0.38 0.37
N THR A 66 13.98 0.22 1.50
CA THR A 66 14.18 -0.49 2.78
C THR A 66 12.92 -0.35 3.63
N ILE A 67 12.28 -1.48 3.91
CA ILE A 67 11.10 -1.57 4.78
C ILE A 67 11.54 -2.22 6.09
N PRO A 68 11.40 -1.54 7.25
CA PRO A 68 11.93 -2.00 8.55
C PRO A 68 11.52 -3.41 8.99
N CYS A 69 10.34 -3.88 8.58
CA CYS A 69 9.82 -5.21 8.90
C CYS A 69 10.18 -6.28 7.86
N ILE A 70 10.97 -5.96 6.83
CA ILE A 70 11.36 -6.89 5.77
C ILE A 70 12.88 -7.07 5.79
N PRO A 71 13.39 -8.31 5.90
CA PRO A 71 14.82 -8.56 6.09
C PRO A 71 15.65 -8.34 4.82
N TYR A 72 15.00 -8.07 3.69
CA TYR A 72 15.63 -7.81 2.40
C TYR A 72 15.18 -6.48 1.81
N LYS A 73 15.99 -5.94 0.90
CA LYS A 73 15.69 -4.69 0.20
C LYS A 73 14.88 -5.00 -1.05
N ILE A 74 13.84 -4.20 -1.29
CA ILE A 74 12.97 -4.35 -2.46
C ILE A 74 13.48 -3.40 -3.54
N PRO A 75 13.74 -3.86 -4.78
CA PRO A 75 14.06 -2.95 -5.87
C PRO A 75 12.92 -1.95 -6.08
N SER A 76 13.21 -0.65 -6.20
CA SER A 76 12.16 0.33 -6.48
C SER A 76 11.55 0.15 -7.88
N THR A 77 12.23 -0.58 -8.76
CA THR A 77 11.76 -0.96 -10.09
C THR A 77 10.72 -2.08 -10.07
N ASP A 78 10.48 -2.72 -8.92
CA ASP A 78 9.41 -3.68 -8.76
C ASP A 78 8.06 -3.00 -9.10
N PRO A 79 7.27 -3.55 -10.04
CA PRO A 79 5.97 -2.99 -10.42
C PRO A 79 5.04 -2.72 -9.24
N ASP A 80 5.14 -3.51 -8.18
CA ASP A 80 4.25 -3.41 -7.03
C ASP A 80 4.60 -2.21 -6.14
N GLN A 81 5.85 -1.75 -6.21
CA GLN A 81 6.31 -0.51 -5.57
C GLN A 81 5.85 0.76 -6.27
N ASN A 82 5.40 0.67 -7.53
CA ASN A 82 4.82 1.81 -8.25
C ASN A 82 3.45 2.16 -7.66
N LEU A 83 3.36 3.30 -6.98
CA LEU A 83 2.10 3.80 -6.41
C LEU A 83 1.14 4.31 -7.49
N TRP A 84 1.64 4.66 -8.67
CA TRP A 84 0.85 5.24 -9.76
C TRP A 84 0.32 4.14 -10.68
N ARG A 85 -0.50 3.24 -10.13
CA ARG A 85 -1.05 2.09 -10.86
C ARG A 85 -2.49 1.79 -10.47
N THR A 86 -3.13 0.97 -11.31
CA THR A 86 -4.40 0.32 -11.01
C THR A 86 -4.12 -1.02 -10.33
N VAL A 87 -4.89 -1.31 -9.29
CA VAL A 87 -4.80 -2.55 -8.53
C VAL A 87 -5.76 -3.57 -9.14
N GLU A 88 -5.23 -4.49 -9.94
CA GLU A 88 -6.04 -5.43 -10.73
C GLU A 88 -5.95 -6.89 -10.25
N ARG A 89 -4.94 -7.19 -9.43
CA ARG A 89 -4.67 -8.53 -8.93
C ARG A 89 -4.61 -8.56 -7.42
N LYS A 90 -4.89 -9.75 -6.87
CA LYS A 90 -4.62 -10.07 -5.46
C LYS A 90 -3.13 -9.86 -5.19
N GLU A 91 -2.81 -9.12 -4.14
CA GLU A 91 -1.44 -8.83 -3.74
C GLU A 91 -1.35 -8.50 -2.26
N LEU A 92 -0.16 -8.72 -1.70
CA LEU A 92 0.22 -8.26 -0.38
C LEU A 92 1.52 -7.47 -0.57
N THR A 93 1.40 -6.15 -0.68
CA THR A 93 2.51 -5.29 -1.06
C THR A 93 2.81 -4.29 0.04
N PRO A 94 4.00 -4.36 0.66
CA PRO A 94 4.46 -3.34 1.57
C PRO A 94 5.10 -2.19 0.80
N PHE A 95 4.85 -0.96 1.22
CA PHE A 95 5.55 0.20 0.70
C PHE A 95 5.77 1.27 1.76
N LYS A 96 6.79 2.10 1.56
CA LYS A 96 7.19 3.14 2.52
C LYS A 96 7.04 4.53 1.94
N ILE A 97 6.42 5.45 2.69
CA ILE A 97 6.33 6.86 2.32
C ILE A 97 6.77 7.70 3.52
N GLY A 98 7.91 8.37 3.37
CA GLY A 98 8.55 9.08 4.47
C GLY A 98 8.91 8.14 5.63
N ARG A 99 8.31 8.37 6.80
CA ARG A 99 8.52 7.54 8.01
C ARG A 99 7.45 6.47 8.22
N ARG A 100 6.39 6.47 7.40
CA ARG A 100 5.26 5.53 7.52
C ARG A 100 5.46 4.33 6.61
N VAL A 101 5.05 3.16 7.10
CA VAL A 101 5.02 1.91 6.34
C VAL A 101 3.56 1.57 6.13
N PHE A 102 3.23 1.22 4.89
CA PHE A 102 1.90 0.81 4.48
C PHE A 102 1.96 -0.63 4.03
N TRP A 103 0.94 -1.40 4.38
CA TRP A 103 0.67 -2.70 3.78
C TRP A 103 -0.58 -2.59 2.91
N LEU A 104 -0.47 -2.92 1.64
CA LEU A 104 -1.61 -3.02 0.74
C LEU A 104 -1.99 -4.49 0.61
N LEU A 105 -3.13 -4.85 1.19
CA LEU A 105 -3.73 -6.16 1.04
C LEU A 105 -4.88 -6.06 0.04
N VAL A 106 -4.76 -6.77 -1.07
CA VAL A 106 -5.78 -6.80 -2.12
C VAL A 106 -6.38 -8.17 -2.17
N GLY A 107 -7.66 -8.23 -1.83
CA GLY A 107 -8.40 -9.47 -1.72
C GLY A 107 -9.20 -9.79 -2.98
N GLU A 108 -10.34 -10.46 -2.80
CA GLU A 108 -11.31 -10.67 -3.87
C GLU A 108 -11.90 -9.33 -4.31
N LEU A 109 -11.68 -9.03 -5.58
CA LEU A 109 -12.28 -7.90 -6.27
C LEU A 109 -13.64 -8.36 -6.81
N LYS A 110 -14.70 -7.59 -6.58
CA LYS A 110 -16.01 -7.81 -7.21
C LYS A 110 -15.96 -7.58 -8.72
#